data_AF-A0A7Y9JBG7-F1
#
_entry.id   AF-A0A7Y9JBG7-F1
#
_cell.length_a   1.000
_cell.length_b   1.000
_cell.length_c   1.000
_cell.angle_alpha   90.00
_cell.angle_beta   90.00
_cell.angle_gamma   90.00
#
_symmetry.space_group_name_H-M   'P 1'
#
loop_
_entity.id
_entity.type
_entity.pdbx_description
1 polymer ?
#
loop_
_entity_poly.entity_id
_entity_poly.type
_entity_poly.pdbx_seq_one_letter_code
_entity_poly.pdbx_strand_id
1 'polypeptide(L)'
;MSEDQLQPQDTLDDRGVDDVLDEGISPAERPRGVTAKGVTPLEEIEGETLDERLRQEEPEVWEQADDERDADVVDGPVGGEVGDERAGRLLAPDEGTHEDHDGLVAEDEGIDGAGASAEEAAVHVIEEP
;
A
#
# COMPACT_ATOMS: atom_id res chain seq x y z
N MET A 1 12.57 -27.65 -33.52
CA MET A 1 12.34 -26.21 -33.75
C MET A 1 11.67 -25.73 -32.48
N SER A 2 12.20 -24.68 -31.85
CA SER A 2 12.03 -24.27 -30.44
C SER A 2 10.68 -24.61 -29.76
N GLU A 3 10.67 -25.66 -28.93
CA GLU A 3 9.54 -26.14 -28.10
C GLU A 3 9.44 -25.42 -26.73
N ASP A 4 9.89 -24.16 -26.63
CA ASP A 4 9.94 -23.45 -25.33
C ASP A 4 8.66 -22.63 -25.03
N GLN A 5 7.79 -22.46 -26.04
CA GLN A 5 6.50 -21.77 -25.89
C GLN A 5 5.37 -22.80 -25.90
N LEU A 6 4.50 -22.76 -24.89
CA LEU A 6 3.30 -23.61 -24.83
C LEU A 6 2.35 -23.24 -25.97
N GLN A 7 1.85 -24.25 -26.68
CA GLN A 7 0.99 -24.04 -27.82
C GLN A 7 -0.48 -23.87 -27.39
N PRO A 8 -1.40 -23.42 -28.27
CA PRO A 8 -2.82 -23.28 -27.93
C PRO A 8 -3.44 -24.60 -27.48
N GLN A 9 -3.03 -25.74 -28.04
CA GLN A 9 -3.47 -27.07 -27.57
C GLN A 9 -2.98 -27.43 -26.16
N ASP A 10 -1.90 -26.82 -25.68
CA ASP A 10 -1.33 -27.08 -24.35
C ASP A 10 -1.94 -26.15 -23.29
N THR A 11 -2.26 -24.92 -23.68
CA THR A 11 -2.83 -23.88 -22.78
C THR A 11 -4.35 -23.79 -22.82
N LEU A 12 -4.99 -24.36 -23.85
CA LEU A 12 -6.41 -24.17 -24.18
C LEU A 12 -6.80 -22.70 -24.40
N ASP A 13 -5.83 -21.84 -24.73
CA ASP A 13 -6.03 -20.42 -25.00
C ASP A 13 -5.80 -20.14 -26.49
N ASP A 14 -6.84 -19.69 -27.18
CA ASP A 14 -6.82 -19.39 -28.62
C ASP A 14 -6.70 -17.88 -28.85
N ARG A 15 -5.50 -17.46 -29.24
CA ARG A 15 -5.17 -16.06 -29.55
C ARG A 15 -5.30 -15.73 -31.04
N GLY A 16 -5.88 -16.62 -31.84
CA GLY A 16 -6.19 -16.40 -33.27
C GLY A 16 -5.05 -16.69 -34.24
N VAL A 17 -4.03 -17.45 -33.82
CA VAL A 17 -2.90 -17.91 -34.64
C VAL A 17 -2.65 -19.41 -34.44
N ASP A 18 -2.20 -20.10 -35.50
CA ASP A 18 -1.92 -21.54 -35.47
C ASP A 18 -0.63 -21.88 -34.69
N ASP A 19 0.38 -21.00 -34.75
CA ASP A 19 1.61 -21.06 -33.96
C ASP A 19 1.73 -19.76 -33.14
N VAL A 20 2.01 -19.88 -31.84
CA VAL A 20 2.25 -18.73 -30.96
C VAL A 20 3.43 -17.86 -31.44
N LEU A 21 4.35 -18.42 -32.22
CA LEU A 21 5.46 -17.68 -32.82
C LEU A 21 5.03 -16.80 -34.01
N ASP A 22 3.83 -17.01 -34.56
CA ASP A 22 3.26 -16.19 -35.63
C ASP A 22 2.53 -14.94 -35.11
N GLU A 23 2.38 -14.80 -33.79
CA GLU A 23 1.75 -13.63 -33.19
C GLU A 23 2.62 -12.37 -33.38
N GLY A 24 2.02 -11.33 -33.96
CA GLY A 24 2.67 -10.03 -34.11
C GLY A 24 2.62 -9.19 -32.83
N ILE A 25 3.55 -8.26 -32.69
CA ILE A 25 3.49 -7.25 -31.63
C ILE A 25 2.53 -6.11 -32.02
N SER A 26 1.58 -5.78 -31.15
CA SER A 26 0.75 -4.58 -31.27
C SER A 26 1.41 -3.43 -30.48
N PRO A 27 2.07 -2.46 -31.15
CA PRO A 27 2.68 -1.34 -30.46
C PRO A 27 1.60 -0.41 -29.89
N ALA A 28 1.99 0.44 -28.94
CA ALA A 28 1.08 1.41 -28.36
C ALA A 28 0.47 2.32 -29.45
N GLU A 29 -0.84 2.60 -29.34
CA GLU A 29 -1.56 3.49 -30.25
C GLU A 29 -1.06 4.95 -30.22
N ARG A 30 -0.23 5.28 -29.22
CA ARG A 30 0.24 6.65 -28.94
C ARG A 30 1.66 6.57 -28.39
N PRO A 31 2.52 7.56 -28.69
CA PRO A 31 3.81 7.69 -28.03
C PRO A 31 3.63 7.81 -26.52
N ARG A 32 4.36 7.01 -25.74
CA ARG A 32 4.39 7.10 -24.28
C ARG A 32 5.74 7.61 -23.82
N GLY A 33 5.75 8.49 -22.82
CA GLY A 33 6.97 9.00 -22.18
C GLY A 33 7.83 9.96 -23.01
N VAL A 34 7.62 10.06 -24.34
CA VAL A 34 8.44 10.93 -25.21
C VAL A 34 8.29 12.42 -24.95
N THR A 35 7.22 12.83 -24.26
CA THR A 35 6.96 14.21 -23.83
C THR A 35 7.11 14.39 -22.33
N ALA A 36 7.55 13.37 -21.58
CA ALA A 36 7.82 13.50 -20.16
C ALA A 36 9.05 14.38 -19.93
N LYS A 37 9.26 14.88 -18.71
CA LYS A 37 10.53 15.55 -18.38
C LYS A 37 11.60 14.48 -18.13
N GLY A 38 12.84 14.75 -18.53
CA GLY A 38 13.97 13.82 -18.35
C GLY A 38 14.30 12.96 -19.56
N VAL A 39 13.70 13.25 -20.74
CA VAL A 39 14.09 12.60 -22.01
C VAL A 39 15.34 13.23 -22.62
N THR A 40 15.66 14.47 -22.28
CA THR A 40 16.89 15.14 -22.72
C THR A 40 17.97 15.14 -21.63
N PRO A 41 19.27 15.16 -22.00
CA PRO A 41 20.35 15.20 -21.01
C PRO A 41 20.29 16.41 -20.07
N LEU A 42 19.75 17.54 -20.54
CA LEU A 42 19.59 18.73 -19.71
C LEU A 42 18.53 18.52 -18.64
N GLU A 43 17.37 17.99 -19.02
CA GLU A 43 16.26 17.73 -18.09
C GLU A 43 16.62 16.65 -17.06
N GLU A 44 17.44 15.66 -17.43
CA GLU A 44 17.95 14.65 -16.48
C GLU A 44 18.83 15.30 -15.40
N ILE A 45 19.66 16.28 -15.78
CA ILE A 45 20.50 17.04 -14.83
C ILE A 45 19.65 17.95 -13.94
N GLU A 46 18.67 18.63 -14.53
CA GLU A 46 17.76 19.52 -13.78
C GLU A 46 16.87 18.74 -12.81
N GLY A 47 16.44 17.53 -13.21
CA GLY A 47 15.52 16.69 -12.47
C GLY A 47 14.11 17.27 -12.40
N GLU A 48 13.21 16.51 -11.77
CA GLU A 48 11.83 16.92 -11.54
C GLU A 48 11.64 17.42 -10.10
N THR A 49 10.87 18.51 -9.97
CA THR A 49 10.36 18.98 -8.69
C THR A 49 9.21 18.07 -8.22
N LEU A 50 8.91 18.12 -6.92
CA LEU A 50 7.79 17.36 -6.36
C LEU A 50 6.45 17.74 -7.03
N ASP A 51 6.22 19.02 -7.28
CA ASP A 51 5.01 19.53 -7.94
C ASP A 51 4.88 19.08 -9.40
N GLU A 52 6.00 18.86 -10.09
CA GLU A 52 6.01 18.28 -11.44
C GLU A 52 5.64 16.79 -11.42
N ARG A 53 6.10 16.05 -10.41
CA ARG A 53 5.78 14.63 -10.24
C ARG A 53 4.32 14.42 -9.83
N LEU A 54 3.80 15.22 -8.90
CA LEU A 54 2.39 15.20 -8.48
C LEU A 54 1.43 15.44 -9.66
N ARG A 55 1.78 16.31 -10.59
CA ARG A 55 0.93 16.55 -11.79
C ARG A 55 0.90 15.40 -12.79
N GLN A 56 1.82 14.45 -12.69
CA GLN A 56 1.88 13.27 -13.53
C GLN A 56 1.17 12.07 -12.90
N GLU A 57 0.84 12.15 -11.63
CA GLU A 57 0.12 11.11 -10.91
C GLU A 57 -1.33 11.02 -11.41
N GLU A 58 -1.78 9.80 -11.66
CA GLU A 58 -3.19 9.49 -11.91
C GLU A 58 -3.76 8.99 -10.58
N PRO A 59 -4.85 9.59 -10.06
CA PRO A 59 -5.42 9.15 -8.80
C PRO A 59 -5.86 7.68 -8.91
N GLU A 60 -5.65 6.94 -7.82
CA GLU A 60 -6.06 5.55 -7.77
C GLU A 60 -7.59 5.46 -7.92
N VAL A 61 -8.08 4.35 -8.50
CA VAL A 61 -9.51 4.19 -8.82
C VAL A 61 -10.40 4.29 -7.57
N TRP A 62 -9.88 3.90 -6.41
CA TRP A 62 -10.57 3.99 -5.12
C TRP A 62 -10.51 5.37 -4.47
N GLU A 63 -9.57 6.25 -4.82
CA GLU A 63 -9.56 7.63 -4.32
C GLU A 63 -10.76 8.42 -4.86
N GLN A 64 -11.12 8.18 -6.13
CA GLN A 64 -12.34 8.74 -6.72
C GLN A 64 -13.60 8.10 -6.10
N ALA A 65 -13.52 6.83 -5.70
CA ALA A 65 -14.61 6.16 -5.03
C ALA A 65 -14.82 6.70 -3.61
N ASP A 66 -13.77 7.10 -2.89
CA ASP A 66 -13.87 7.73 -1.56
C ASP A 66 -14.62 9.08 -1.61
N ASP A 67 -14.44 9.87 -2.68
CA ASP A 67 -15.25 11.10 -2.91
C ASP A 67 -16.75 10.80 -3.11
N GLU A 68 -17.08 9.58 -3.56
CA GLU A 68 -18.46 9.10 -3.80
C GLU A 68 -18.98 8.19 -2.67
N ARG A 69 -18.14 7.81 -1.71
CA ARG A 69 -18.60 7.05 -0.55
C ARG A 69 -19.41 7.98 0.33
N ASP A 70 -20.67 7.60 0.56
CA ASP A 70 -21.39 8.10 1.72
C ASP A 70 -20.48 7.90 2.93
N ALA A 71 -20.21 9.00 3.64
CA ALA A 71 -19.43 9.04 4.89
C ALA A 71 -20.03 8.14 6.02
N ASP A 72 -21.10 7.41 5.71
CA ASP A 72 -21.79 6.45 6.57
C ASP A 72 -21.08 5.08 6.66
N VAL A 73 -20.07 4.79 5.83
CA VAL A 73 -19.09 3.75 6.22
C VAL A 73 -18.09 4.41 7.16
N VAL A 74 -18.55 4.56 8.40
CA VAL A 74 -17.79 5.09 9.52
C VAL A 74 -16.54 4.23 9.66
N ASP A 75 -15.39 4.75 9.23
CA ASP A 75 -14.07 4.23 9.59
C ASP A 75 -13.74 4.62 11.05
N GLY A 76 -14.75 4.43 11.91
CA GLY A 76 -14.75 4.86 13.29
C GLY A 76 -15.45 3.80 14.14
N PRO A 77 -15.15 3.76 15.44
CA PRO A 77 -15.52 2.69 16.35
C PRO A 77 -17.02 2.37 16.27
N VAL A 78 -17.35 1.24 15.66
CA VAL A 78 -18.71 0.70 15.74
C VAL A 78 -18.91 0.23 17.17
N GLY A 79 -19.53 1.09 18.00
CA GLY A 79 -19.89 0.76 19.39
C GLY A 79 -19.03 1.39 20.49
N GLY A 80 -18.09 2.28 20.19
CA GLY A 80 -17.23 2.92 21.21
C GLY A 80 -16.25 1.95 21.90
N GLU A 81 -16.11 0.73 21.37
CA GLU A 81 -15.20 -0.30 21.85
C GLU A 81 -13.79 -0.18 21.23
N VAL A 82 -13.56 0.85 20.42
CA VAL A 82 -12.23 1.22 19.90
C VAL A 82 -12.02 2.69 20.25
N GLY A 83 -10.85 3.02 20.80
CA GLY A 83 -10.47 4.39 21.09
C GLY A 83 -10.04 5.17 19.86
N ASP A 84 -10.15 6.50 19.90
CA ASP A 84 -9.65 7.39 18.83
C ASP A 84 -8.13 7.61 18.92
N GLU A 85 -7.54 7.36 20.08
CA GLU A 85 -6.10 7.45 20.32
C GLU A 85 -5.47 6.07 20.40
N ARG A 86 -4.44 5.86 19.58
CA ARG A 86 -3.62 4.65 19.61
C ARG A 86 -2.77 4.64 20.89
N ALA A 87 -2.67 3.49 21.55
CA ALA A 87 -1.74 3.31 22.67
C ALA A 87 -0.26 3.40 22.20
N GLY A 88 0.60 3.94 23.04
CA GLY A 88 2.04 3.89 22.87
C GLY A 88 2.67 2.58 23.35
N ARG A 89 3.94 2.63 23.72
CA ARG A 89 4.70 1.47 24.19
C ARG A 89 4.27 1.08 25.59
N LEU A 90 3.70 -0.12 25.73
CA LEU A 90 3.26 -0.67 27.01
C LEU A 90 4.41 -1.36 27.75
N LEU A 91 4.79 -0.83 28.90
CA LEU A 91 5.83 -1.39 29.76
C LEU A 91 5.20 -2.03 31.01
N ALA A 92 5.43 -3.33 31.18
CA ALA A 92 5.02 -4.03 32.39
C ALA A 92 5.85 -3.54 33.61
N PRO A 93 5.30 -3.55 34.84
CA PRO A 93 6.01 -3.10 36.05
C PRO A 93 7.34 -3.81 36.30
N ASP A 94 7.47 -5.04 35.80
CA ASP A 94 8.63 -5.91 35.92
C ASP A 94 9.62 -5.78 34.74
N GLU A 95 9.38 -4.78 33.87
CA GLU A 95 10.11 -4.50 32.64
C GLU A 95 10.11 -5.67 31.63
N GLY A 96 9.21 -6.66 31.80
CA GLY A 96 9.13 -7.86 30.96
C GLY A 96 10.34 -8.78 31.07
N THR A 97 11.17 -8.61 32.10
CA THR A 97 12.43 -9.38 32.29
C THR A 97 12.53 -10.09 33.64
N HIS A 98 11.63 -9.81 34.57
CA HIS A 98 11.60 -10.41 35.90
C HIS A 98 10.43 -11.39 36.04
N GLU A 99 10.22 -11.91 37.25
CA GLU A 99 9.10 -12.82 37.52
C GLU A 99 7.83 -11.98 37.73
N ASP A 100 6.80 -12.25 36.94
CA ASP A 100 5.53 -11.52 37.00
C ASP A 100 4.76 -11.85 38.29
N HIS A 101 4.40 -10.81 39.04
CA HIS A 101 3.63 -10.88 40.27
C HIS A 101 2.38 -9.98 40.25
N ASP A 102 2.24 -9.13 39.24
CA ASP A 102 1.29 -8.02 39.21
C ASP A 102 0.16 -8.24 38.17
N GLY A 103 0.26 -9.31 37.37
CA GLY A 103 -0.74 -9.70 36.39
C GLY A 103 -0.62 -8.92 35.08
N LEU A 104 -1.68 -8.91 34.28
CA LEU A 104 -1.67 -8.29 32.94
C LEU A 104 -1.93 -6.78 33.01
N VAL A 105 -0.97 -6.04 33.57
CA VAL A 105 -0.98 -4.57 33.66
C VAL A 105 0.29 -4.00 33.05
N ALA A 106 0.19 -2.81 32.45
CA ALA A 106 1.31 -2.09 31.86
C ALA A 106 1.06 -0.58 31.86
N GLU A 107 2.12 0.21 31.86
CA GLU A 107 2.11 1.68 31.73
C GLU A 107 2.44 2.08 30.29
N ASP A 108 1.73 3.08 29.75
CA ASP A 108 2.00 3.63 28.42
C ASP A 108 3.12 4.68 28.48
N GLU A 109 4.26 4.36 27.88
CA GLU A 109 5.46 5.20 27.81
C GLU A 109 5.52 6.06 26.52
N GLY A 110 4.44 6.08 25.72
CA GLY A 110 4.31 6.87 24.51
C GLY A 110 4.86 6.22 23.22
N ILE A 111 4.74 6.93 22.10
CA ILE A 111 5.08 6.44 20.77
C ILE A 111 6.61 6.46 20.56
N ASP A 112 7.22 5.29 20.41
CA ASP A 112 8.67 5.14 20.15
C ASP A 112 9.02 5.27 18.65
N GLY A 113 8.69 6.41 18.03
CA GLY A 113 9.20 6.79 16.71
C GLY A 113 8.99 5.76 15.58
N ALA A 114 7.89 4.99 15.61
CA ALA A 114 7.55 3.88 14.71
C ALA A 114 8.26 2.52 14.94
N GLY A 115 8.90 2.32 16.10
CA GLY A 115 9.46 1.02 16.53
C GLY A 115 8.45 0.02 17.07
N ALA A 116 7.18 0.41 17.18
CA ALA A 116 6.11 -0.42 17.74
C ALA A 116 5.79 -1.63 16.85
N SER A 117 5.46 -2.75 17.47
CA SER A 117 5.03 -3.94 16.74
C SER A 117 3.66 -3.72 16.05
N ALA A 118 3.30 -4.58 15.10
CA ALA A 118 1.98 -4.54 14.48
C ALA A 118 0.84 -4.77 15.50
N GLU A 119 1.11 -5.55 16.55
CA GLU A 119 0.15 -5.84 17.62
C GLU A 119 -0.04 -4.63 18.52
N GLU A 120 1.06 -3.98 18.91
CA GLU A 120 1.06 -2.72 19.65
C GLU A 120 0.39 -1.60 18.84
N ALA A 121 0.52 -1.65 17.51
CA ALA A 121 -0.15 -0.72 16.61
C ALA A 121 -1.66 -0.89 16.48
N ALA A 122 -2.19 -2.03 16.88
CA ALA A 122 -3.61 -2.30 16.83
C ALA A 122 -4.34 -1.86 18.12
N VAL A 123 -3.62 -1.55 19.20
CA VAL A 123 -4.21 -1.21 20.51
C VAL A 123 -4.58 0.28 20.58
N HIS A 124 -5.79 0.57 21.07
CA HIS A 124 -6.33 1.92 21.23
C HIS A 124 -6.86 2.14 22.65
N VAL A 125 -6.73 3.37 23.16
CA VAL A 125 -7.13 3.77 24.51
C VAL A 125 -8.60 4.17 24.53
N ILE A 126 -9.40 3.52 25.39
CA ILE A 126 -10.80 3.88 25.62
C ILE A 126 -10.88 4.67 26.93
N GLU A 127 -11.37 5.90 26.88
CA GLU A 127 -11.61 6.69 28.09
C GLU A 127 -12.73 6.06 28.94
N GLU A 128 -12.52 5.98 30.25
CA GLU A 128 -13.58 5.55 31.16
C GLU A 128 -14.71 6.61 31.18
N PRO A 129 -15.99 6.20 31.19
CA PRO A 129 -17.14 7.11 31.18
C PRO A 129 -17.31 7.93 32.47
#